data_AF-S4A109-F1
#
_entry.id   AF-S4A109-F1
#
_cell.length_a   1.000
_cell.length_b   1.000
_cell.length_c   1.000
_cell.angle_alpha   90.00
_cell.angle_beta   90.00
_cell.angle_gamma   90.00
#
_symmetry.space_group_name_H-M   'P 1'
#
loop_
_entity.id
_entity.type
_entity.pdbx_description
1 polymer ?
#
loop_
_entity_poly.entity_id
_entity_poly.type
_entity_poly.pdbx_seq_one_letter_code
_entity_poly.pdbx_strand_id
1 'polypeptide(L)'
;MQTWSLALDSGPDADRPVTLPEEREVRWRPDGSRTERVSSDGKLLSTRVYPPSWSDVPPQARPPHTAAALRAYLTDGFDGGVARRADPLTTQEILEFLPSLLETWTLGARESAALVELLADTGGLRPAGAVTDRLGRSGQAYVLDSPGEHLRYMLILDPANGEALGLEQTFTKDQPDFAVEAGDVMEYNAWRR
;
A
#
# COMPACT_ATOMS: atom_id res chain seq x y z
N MET A 1 -11.51 1.26 -1.20
CA MET A 1 -10.29 1.40 -2.04
C MET A 1 -10.52 0.58 -3.31
N GLN A 2 -9.93 0.96 -4.44
CA GLN A 2 -9.82 0.06 -5.60
C GLN A 2 -8.38 -0.43 -5.70
N THR A 3 -8.21 -1.72 -5.97
CA THR A 3 -6.88 -2.34 -6.04
C THR A 3 -6.75 -3.07 -7.37
N TRP A 4 -5.64 -2.93 -8.06
CA TRP A 4 -5.33 -3.75 -9.23
C TRP A 4 -4.14 -4.59 -8.83
N SER A 5 -4.35 -5.87 -8.55
CA SER A 5 -3.25 -6.79 -8.25
C SER A 5 -3.03 -7.76 -9.39
N LEU A 6 -1.78 -8.14 -9.58
CA LEU A 6 -1.39 -9.20 -10.48
C LEU A 6 -1.81 -10.54 -9.87
N ALA A 7 -2.68 -11.27 -10.54
CA ALA A 7 -2.94 -12.67 -10.20
C ALA A 7 -1.77 -13.50 -10.72
N LEU A 8 -1.06 -14.18 -9.81
CA LEU A 8 0.07 -15.04 -10.14
C LEU A 8 -0.37 -16.51 -10.07
N ASP A 9 -0.20 -17.22 -11.18
CA ASP A 9 -0.09 -18.67 -11.19
C ASP A 9 1.39 -19.05 -11.32
N SER A 10 1.77 -20.20 -10.76
CA SER A 10 3.16 -20.70 -10.81
C SER A 10 3.24 -22.08 -11.45
N GLY A 11 4.33 -22.34 -12.17
CA GLY A 11 4.60 -23.63 -12.80
C GLY A 11 4.91 -23.53 -14.31
N PRO A 12 5.26 -24.67 -14.95
CA PRO A 12 5.70 -24.71 -16.34
C PRO A 12 4.64 -24.30 -17.37
N ASP A 13 3.37 -24.29 -16.97
CA ASP A 13 2.22 -23.89 -17.78
C ASP A 13 1.59 -22.57 -17.27
N ALA A 14 2.31 -21.78 -16.48
CA ALA A 14 1.81 -20.49 -16.00
C ALA A 14 1.54 -19.55 -17.18
N ASP A 15 0.27 -19.15 -17.35
CA ASP A 15 -0.13 -18.17 -18.34
C ASP A 15 0.43 -16.79 -17.98
N ARG A 16 0.63 -15.93 -18.99
CA ARG A 16 1.07 -14.55 -18.77
C ARG A 16 0.08 -13.85 -17.84
N PRO A 17 0.52 -13.31 -16.69
CA PRO A 17 -0.38 -12.72 -15.74
C PRO A 17 -0.96 -11.41 -16.31
N VAL A 18 -2.26 -11.20 -16.08
CA VAL A 18 -3.00 -10.01 -16.52
C VAL A 18 -3.35 -9.16 -15.30
N THR A 19 -3.03 -7.87 -15.36
CA THR A 19 -3.48 -6.91 -14.33
C THR A 19 -4.96 -6.60 -14.54
N LEU A 20 -5.82 -7.17 -13.71
CA LEU A 20 -7.27 -6.91 -13.74
C LEU A 20 -7.66 -5.86 -12.68
N PRO A 21 -8.70 -5.04 -12.94
CA PRO A 21 -9.30 -4.20 -11.91
C PRO A 21 -9.97 -5.07 -10.84
N GLU A 22 -9.53 -4.93 -9.59
CA GLU A 22 -10.20 -5.50 -8.44
C GLU A 22 -10.77 -4.38 -7.55
N GLU A 23 -11.94 -4.62 -6.98
CA GLU A 23 -12.50 -3.83 -5.89
C GLU A 23 -12.44 -4.68 -4.63
N ARG A 24 -11.68 -4.19 -3.65
CA ARG A 24 -11.49 -4.81 -2.34
C ARG A 24 -12.24 -4.01 -1.30
N GLU A 25 -13.26 -4.64 -0.71
CA GLU A 25 -14.00 -4.11 0.43
C GLU A 25 -13.58 -4.87 1.69
N VAL A 26 -12.90 -4.18 2.60
CA VAL A 26 -12.53 -4.71 3.92
C VAL A 26 -13.47 -4.13 4.97
N ARG A 27 -14.15 -5.00 5.71
CA ARG A 27 -15.03 -4.63 6.82
C ARG A 27 -14.50 -5.20 8.12
N TRP A 28 -14.01 -4.32 8.98
CA TRP A 28 -13.59 -4.61 10.34
C TRP A 28 -14.77 -4.74 11.29
N ARG A 29 -14.66 -5.65 12.26
CA ARG A 29 -15.56 -5.79 13.40
C ARG A 29 -14.85 -5.34 14.69
N PRO A 30 -15.61 -4.95 15.73
CA PRO A 30 -15.03 -4.53 17.02
C PRO A 30 -14.20 -5.61 17.73
N ASP A 31 -14.38 -6.88 17.38
CA ASP A 31 -13.63 -8.01 17.91
C ASP A 31 -12.28 -8.23 17.21
N GLY A 32 -11.90 -7.36 16.27
CA GLY A 32 -10.66 -7.46 15.49
C GLY A 32 -10.74 -8.44 14.31
N SER A 33 -11.88 -9.10 14.08
CA SER A 33 -12.09 -9.87 12.86
C SER A 33 -12.35 -8.94 11.67
N ARG A 34 -11.95 -9.36 10.46
CA ARG A 34 -12.32 -8.66 9.22
C ARG A 34 -12.98 -9.60 8.22
N THR A 35 -13.91 -9.05 7.47
CA THR A 35 -14.39 -9.68 6.23
C THR A 35 -13.80 -8.92 5.07
N GLU A 36 -13.21 -9.66 4.14
CA GLU A 36 -12.67 -9.11 2.91
C GLU A 36 -13.48 -9.65 1.74
N ARG A 37 -13.97 -8.74 0.90
CA ARG A 37 -14.61 -9.06 -0.38
C ARG A 37 -13.76 -8.52 -1.50
N VAL A 38 -13.43 -9.38 -2.45
CA VAL A 38 -12.71 -9.02 -3.68
C VAL A 38 -13.65 -9.25 -4.84
N SER A 39 -13.82 -8.26 -5.69
CA SER A 39 -14.65 -8.33 -6.90
C SER A 39 -13.93 -7.74 -8.10
N SER A 40 -14.28 -8.16 -9.30
CA SER A 40 -13.77 -7.60 -10.56
C SER A 40 -14.93 -7.52 -11.55
N ASP A 41 -15.08 -6.40 -12.23
CA ASP A 41 -16.20 -6.10 -13.14
C ASP A 41 -17.59 -6.42 -12.55
N GLY A 42 -17.79 -6.10 -11.27
CA GLY A 42 -19.03 -6.36 -10.54
C GLY A 42 -19.28 -7.83 -10.17
N LYS A 43 -18.38 -8.74 -10.53
CA LYS A 43 -18.42 -10.15 -10.13
C LYS A 43 -17.58 -10.37 -8.88
N LEU A 44 -18.17 -10.96 -7.84
CA LEU A 44 -17.45 -11.37 -6.64
C LEU A 44 -16.45 -12.48 -6.99
N LEU A 45 -15.16 -12.20 -6.82
CA LEU A 45 -14.07 -13.17 -7.02
C LEU A 45 -13.81 -13.98 -5.76
N SER A 46 -13.81 -13.31 -4.60
CA SER A 46 -13.49 -13.93 -3.32
C SER A 46 -14.23 -13.28 -2.17
N THR A 47 -14.58 -14.07 -1.15
CA THR A 47 -14.95 -13.59 0.19
C THR A 47 -14.16 -14.37 1.20
N ARG A 48 -13.40 -13.68 2.04
CA ARG A 48 -12.59 -14.29 3.09
C ARG A 48 -12.95 -13.69 4.44
N VAL A 49 -13.12 -14.55 5.43
CA VAL A 49 -13.31 -14.16 6.82
C VAL A 49 -12.01 -14.43 7.53
N TYR A 50 -11.37 -13.37 8.01
CA TYR A 50 -10.19 -13.47 8.83
C TYR A 50 -10.63 -13.47 10.30
N PRO A 51 -10.27 -14.50 11.08
CA PRO A 51 -10.50 -14.48 12.52
C PRO A 51 -9.72 -13.31 13.14
N PRO A 52 -10.02 -12.93 14.40
CA PRO A 52 -9.15 -12.03 15.15
C PRO A 52 -7.74 -12.62 15.19
N SER A 53 -6.84 -12.13 14.36
CA SER A 53 -5.43 -12.46 14.43
C SER A 53 -4.77 -11.36 15.23
N TRP A 54 -3.91 -11.70 16.19
CA TRP A 54 -3.18 -10.70 16.98
C TRP A 54 -2.19 -9.86 16.14
N SER A 55 -2.02 -10.18 14.85
CA SER A 55 -1.04 -9.57 13.94
C SER A 55 -1.65 -8.66 12.86
N ASP A 56 -2.93 -8.84 12.51
CA ASP A 56 -3.58 -8.02 11.46
C ASP A 56 -4.45 -6.90 12.05
N VAL A 57 -4.61 -6.81 13.37
CA VAL A 57 -5.43 -5.74 13.97
C VAL A 57 -4.72 -4.40 13.72
N PRO A 58 -5.32 -3.49 12.94
CA PRO A 58 -4.76 -2.16 12.75
C PRO A 58 -4.64 -1.48 14.11
N PRO A 59 -3.67 -0.60 14.31
CA PRO A 59 -3.57 0.07 15.60
C PRO A 59 -4.89 0.80 15.87
N GLN A 60 -5.54 0.46 16.98
CA GLN A 60 -6.90 0.93 17.32
C GLN A 60 -6.94 2.42 17.63
N ALA A 61 -5.78 3.01 17.93
CA ALA A 61 -5.65 4.43 18.18
C ALA A 61 -5.66 5.22 16.86
N ARG A 62 -6.29 6.39 16.86
CA ARG A 62 -6.22 7.30 15.70
C ARG A 62 -4.76 7.63 15.37
N PRO A 63 -4.38 7.69 14.08
CA PRO A 63 -3.04 8.08 13.67
C PRO A 63 -2.71 9.46 14.23
N PRO A 64 -1.50 9.63 14.80
CA PRO A 64 -1.09 10.91 15.34
C PRO A 64 -0.75 11.91 14.22
N HIS A 65 -0.79 13.19 14.57
CA HIS A 65 -0.69 14.31 13.62
C HIS A 65 0.71 14.94 13.52
N THR A 66 1.77 14.26 13.98
CA THR A 66 3.17 14.71 13.79
C THR A 66 4.01 13.59 13.23
N ALA A 67 5.00 13.91 12.39
CA ALA A 67 5.85 12.90 11.75
C ALA A 67 6.55 11.97 12.75
N ALA A 68 7.10 12.52 13.84
CA ALA A 68 7.78 11.72 14.87
C ALA A 68 6.82 10.77 15.61
N ALA A 69 5.62 11.23 15.95
CA ALA A 69 4.63 10.39 16.60
C ALA A 69 4.07 9.34 15.62
N LEU A 70 3.89 9.71 14.35
CA LEU A 70 3.43 8.81 13.31
C LEU A 70 4.47 7.71 13.04
N ARG A 71 5.76 8.06 13.03
CA ARG A 71 6.85 7.07 12.96
C ARG A 71 6.75 6.07 14.11
N ALA A 72 6.63 6.56 15.35
CA ALA A 72 6.52 5.68 16.52
C ALA A 72 5.27 4.78 16.46
N TYR A 73 4.14 5.34 15.99
CA TYR A 73 2.89 4.62 15.79
C TYR A 73 3.01 3.50 14.74
N LEU A 74 3.62 3.81 13.59
CA LEU A 74 3.90 2.82 12.55
C LEU A 74 4.93 1.78 13.03
N THR A 75 5.88 2.18 13.87
CA THR A 75 6.85 1.26 14.46
C THR A 75 6.20 0.20 15.34
N ASP A 76 5.30 0.61 16.21
CA ASP A 76 4.55 -0.31 17.06
C ASP A 76 3.71 -1.30 16.25
N GLY A 77 3.04 -0.82 15.19
CA GLY A 77 2.25 -1.64 14.29
C GLY A 77 3.09 -2.67 13.52
N PHE A 78 4.28 -2.29 13.06
CA PHE A 78 5.18 -3.17 12.32
C PHE A 78 5.82 -4.25 13.21
N ASP A 79 6.22 -3.89 14.43
CA ASP A 79 6.93 -4.79 15.34
C ASP A 79 5.97 -5.80 16.03
N GLY A 80 4.66 -5.68 15.82
CA GLY A 80 3.62 -6.57 16.37
C GLY A 80 3.63 -6.68 17.90
N GLY A 81 4.27 -5.72 18.58
CA GLY A 81 4.49 -5.73 20.03
C GLY A 81 5.48 -6.78 20.55
N VAL A 82 6.20 -7.51 19.70
CA VAL A 82 6.98 -8.70 20.11
C VAL A 82 8.47 -8.39 20.35
N ALA A 83 9.05 -7.42 19.63
CA ALA A 83 10.41 -6.93 19.87
C ALA A 83 10.56 -5.49 19.37
N ARG A 84 11.04 -4.57 20.22
CA ARG A 84 11.44 -3.24 19.76
C ARG A 84 12.66 -3.37 18.87
N ARG A 85 12.55 -2.97 17.61
CA ARG A 85 13.72 -2.82 16.75
C ARG A 85 14.62 -1.68 17.20
N ALA A 86 15.89 -1.76 16.79
CA ALA A 86 16.88 -0.72 17.01
C ALA A 86 16.85 0.37 15.93
N ASP A 87 16.53 -0.02 14.68
CA ASP A 87 16.63 0.86 13.52
C ASP A 87 15.29 1.59 13.21
N PRO A 88 15.34 2.88 12.83
CA PRO A 88 14.15 3.61 12.40
C PRO A 88 13.51 3.01 11.15
N LEU A 89 12.20 3.24 10.96
CA LEU A 89 11.50 2.87 9.72
C LEU A 89 12.20 3.48 8.51
N THR A 90 12.45 2.63 7.52
CA THR A 90 12.83 3.01 6.17
C THR A 90 11.61 3.50 5.39
N THR A 91 11.84 4.25 4.32
CA THR A 91 10.76 4.68 3.42
C THR A 91 10.04 3.50 2.78
N GLN A 92 10.77 2.41 2.49
CA GLN A 92 10.19 1.20 1.91
C GLN A 92 9.15 0.58 2.85
N GLU A 93 9.53 0.33 4.11
CA GLU A 93 8.64 -0.22 5.14
C GLU A 93 7.41 0.69 5.40
N ILE A 94 7.58 2.01 5.31
CA ILE A 94 6.46 2.96 5.42
C ILE A 94 5.50 2.78 4.24
N LEU A 95 6.00 2.65 3.02
CA LEU A 95 5.17 2.45 1.82
C LEU A 95 4.46 1.10 1.82
N GLU A 96 5.12 0.04 2.31
CA GLU A 96 4.50 -1.28 2.49
C GLU A 96 3.35 -1.27 3.49
N PHE A 97 3.48 -0.49 4.58
CA PHE A 97 2.44 -0.39 5.60
C PHE A 97 1.32 0.60 5.25
N LEU A 98 1.57 1.50 4.29
CA LEU A 98 0.65 2.57 3.93
C LEU A 98 -0.76 2.08 3.52
N PRO A 99 -0.91 1.02 2.70
CA PRO A 99 -2.23 0.46 2.38
C PRO A 99 -3.03 0.08 3.63
N SER A 100 -2.43 -0.66 4.56
CA SER A 100 -3.08 -1.08 5.81
C SER A 100 -3.53 0.12 6.65
N LEU A 101 -2.70 1.17 6.73
CA LEU A 101 -3.06 2.42 7.41
C LEU A 101 -4.29 3.07 6.77
N LEU A 102 -4.30 3.20 5.45
CA LEU A 102 -5.34 3.92 4.69
C LEU A 102 -6.61 3.09 4.44
N GLU A 103 -6.54 1.77 4.55
CA GLU A 103 -7.72 0.89 4.64
C GLU A 103 -8.44 1.05 5.98
N THR A 104 -7.69 1.38 7.04
CA THR A 104 -8.23 1.48 8.40
C THR A 104 -8.72 2.90 8.69
N TRP A 105 -7.93 3.90 8.33
CA TRP A 105 -8.13 5.28 8.73
C TRP A 105 -8.23 6.20 7.53
N THR A 106 -9.26 7.04 7.52
CA THR A 106 -9.28 8.22 6.66
C THR A 106 -8.45 9.32 7.31
N LEU A 107 -7.25 9.57 6.76
CA LEU A 107 -6.37 10.63 7.27
C LEU A 107 -6.95 12.01 6.97
N GLY A 108 -7.03 12.86 8.00
CA GLY A 108 -7.34 14.28 7.85
C GLY A 108 -6.11 15.06 7.37
N ALA A 109 -6.28 16.37 7.16
CA ALA A 109 -5.22 17.23 6.64
C ALA A 109 -3.94 17.22 7.50
N ARG A 110 -4.07 17.11 8.82
CA ARG A 110 -2.91 17.10 9.73
C ARG A 110 -2.17 15.77 9.68
N GLU A 111 -2.90 14.67 9.63
CA GLU A 111 -2.33 13.33 9.52
C GLU A 111 -1.68 13.11 8.14
N SER A 112 -2.30 13.61 7.07
CA SER A 112 -1.71 13.61 5.71
C SER A 112 -0.42 14.44 5.68
N ALA A 113 -0.39 15.63 6.28
CA ALA A 113 0.83 16.43 6.38
C ALA A 113 1.93 15.71 7.18
N ALA A 114 1.57 15.06 8.30
CA ALA A 114 2.51 14.27 9.08
C ALA A 114 3.10 13.08 8.31
N LEU A 115 2.31 12.44 7.44
CA LEU A 115 2.80 11.38 6.56
C LEU A 115 3.80 11.93 5.52
N VAL A 116 3.48 13.07 4.89
CA VAL A 116 4.37 13.70 3.91
C VAL A 116 5.68 14.14 4.56
N GLU A 117 5.62 14.77 5.73
CA GLU A 117 6.81 15.14 6.52
C GLU A 117 7.65 13.90 6.88
N LEU A 118 7.00 12.82 7.33
CA LEU A 118 7.69 11.57 7.66
C LEU A 118 8.43 10.99 6.45
N LEU A 119 7.77 10.94 5.28
CA LEU A 119 8.37 10.46 4.04
C LEU A 119 9.52 11.34 3.54
N ALA A 120 9.42 12.65 3.76
CA ALA A 120 10.50 13.59 3.45
C ALA A 120 11.71 13.38 4.39
N ASP A 121 11.46 13.15 5.68
CA ASP A 121 12.50 12.92 6.68
C ASP A 121 13.24 11.59 6.48
N THR A 122 12.55 10.52 6.03
CA THR A 122 13.20 9.24 5.71
C THR A 122 13.97 9.28 4.39
N GLY A 123 13.57 10.14 3.45
CA GLY A 123 14.24 10.32 2.17
C GLY A 123 14.06 9.15 1.19
N GLY A 124 14.85 9.11 0.13
CA GLY A 124 14.83 8.03 -0.87
C GLY A 124 13.75 8.14 -1.96
N LEU A 125 12.64 8.83 -1.71
CA LEU A 125 11.65 9.15 -2.74
C LEU A 125 12.20 10.19 -3.72
N ARG A 126 12.20 9.85 -5.01
CA ARG A 126 12.58 10.74 -6.10
C ARG A 126 11.34 11.24 -6.83
N PRO A 127 11.20 12.54 -7.12
CA PRO A 127 10.07 13.03 -7.89
C PRO A 127 10.09 12.43 -9.32
N ALA A 128 8.94 11.97 -9.79
CA ALA A 128 8.74 11.42 -11.13
C ALA A 128 7.87 12.32 -12.03
N GLY A 129 7.34 13.42 -11.49
CA GLY A 129 6.54 14.41 -12.22
C GLY A 129 5.03 14.24 -12.02
N ALA A 130 4.27 15.09 -12.70
CA ALA A 130 2.81 15.04 -12.67
C ALA A 130 2.30 13.83 -13.46
N VAL A 131 1.31 13.13 -12.91
CA VAL A 131 0.69 11.94 -13.50
C VAL A 131 -0.83 12.02 -13.39
N THR A 132 -1.51 11.20 -14.18
CA THR A 132 -2.94 10.90 -13.96
C THR A 132 -3.04 9.49 -13.40
N ASP A 133 -3.67 9.35 -12.25
CA ASP A 133 -3.83 8.09 -11.55
C ASP A 133 -4.88 7.18 -12.25
N ARG A 134 -5.01 5.92 -11.83
CA ARG A 134 -5.98 4.98 -12.43
C ARG A 134 -7.46 5.37 -12.24
N LEU A 135 -7.76 6.32 -11.36
CA LEU A 135 -9.11 6.89 -11.19
C LEU A 135 -9.31 8.18 -12.01
N GLY A 136 -8.33 8.59 -12.83
CA GLY A 136 -8.41 9.80 -13.66
C GLY A 136 -8.08 11.09 -12.92
N ARG A 137 -7.51 11.01 -11.71
CA ARG A 137 -7.14 12.18 -10.90
C ARG A 137 -5.73 12.64 -11.21
N SER A 138 -5.50 13.94 -11.30
CA SER A 138 -4.16 14.50 -11.42
C SER A 138 -3.42 14.42 -10.07
N GLY A 139 -2.17 13.96 -10.09
CA GLY A 139 -1.33 13.86 -8.90
C GLY A 139 0.14 14.07 -9.22
N GLN A 140 0.95 14.19 -8.17
CA GLN A 140 2.41 14.25 -8.25
C GLN A 140 2.99 12.89 -7.84
N ALA A 141 3.76 12.27 -8.74
CA ALA A 141 4.37 10.98 -8.51
C ALA A 141 5.76 11.10 -7.87
N TYR A 142 6.06 10.14 -7.00
CA TYR A 142 7.36 9.93 -6.36
C TYR A 142 7.71 8.45 -6.42
N VAL A 143 8.97 8.13 -6.73
CA VAL A 143 9.44 6.77 -6.96
C VAL A 143 10.52 6.39 -5.97
N LEU A 144 10.42 5.18 -5.43
CA LEU A 144 11.45 4.50 -4.66
C LEU A 144 11.80 3.18 -5.36
N ASP A 145 13.07 2.99 -5.72
CA ASP A 145 13.55 1.69 -6.17
C ASP A 145 13.94 0.85 -4.95
N SER A 146 13.49 -0.41 -4.91
CA SER A 146 13.97 -1.44 -3.99
C SER A 146 14.73 -2.52 -4.76
N PRO A 147 16.05 -2.35 -4.95
CA PRO A 147 16.87 -3.33 -5.67
C PRO A 147 16.88 -4.70 -4.99
N GLY A 148 16.73 -4.75 -3.66
CA GLY A 148 16.71 -5.97 -2.87
C GLY A 148 15.48 -6.83 -3.16
N GLU A 149 14.32 -6.21 -3.28
CA GLU A 149 13.04 -6.90 -3.58
C GLU A 149 12.76 -7.02 -5.07
N HIS A 150 13.60 -6.38 -5.90
CA HIS A 150 13.36 -6.24 -7.34
C HIS A 150 12.03 -5.54 -7.64
N LEU A 151 11.65 -4.59 -6.78
CA LEU A 151 10.44 -3.79 -6.90
C LEU A 151 10.74 -2.31 -7.08
N ARG A 152 9.79 -1.60 -7.68
CA ARG A 152 9.71 -0.15 -7.72
C ARG A 152 8.37 0.27 -7.13
N TYR A 153 8.42 1.14 -6.14
CA TYR A 153 7.24 1.77 -5.57
C TYR A 153 7.02 3.13 -6.25
N MET A 154 5.80 3.44 -6.65
CA MET A 154 5.38 4.77 -7.11
C MET A 154 4.21 5.26 -6.26
N LEU A 155 4.48 6.24 -5.40
CA LEU A 155 3.48 6.95 -4.61
C LEU A 155 2.97 8.17 -5.37
N ILE A 156 1.66 8.31 -5.47
CA ILE A 156 0.99 9.45 -6.08
C ILE A 156 0.31 10.26 -4.98
N LEU A 157 0.71 11.52 -4.83
CA LEU A 157 0.13 12.45 -3.87
C LEU A 157 -0.70 13.52 -4.58
N ASP A 158 -1.76 13.98 -3.95
CA ASP A 158 -2.45 15.21 -4.34
C ASP A 158 -1.51 16.39 -4.02
N PRO A 159 -1.14 17.21 -5.03
CA PRO A 159 -0.18 18.28 -4.83
C PRO A 159 -0.72 19.46 -4.00
N ALA A 160 -2.03 19.59 -3.84
CA ALA A 160 -2.65 20.68 -3.11
C ALA A 160 -2.71 20.42 -1.60
N ASN A 161 -2.90 19.16 -1.18
CA ASN A 161 -3.13 18.82 0.23
C ASN A 161 -2.27 17.66 0.76
N GLY A 162 -1.44 17.03 -0.07
CA GLY A 162 -0.55 15.94 0.32
C GLY A 162 -1.26 14.60 0.59
N GLU A 163 -2.53 14.46 0.20
CA GLU A 163 -3.24 13.19 0.36
C GLU A 163 -2.67 12.12 -0.57
N ALA A 164 -2.52 10.90 -0.05
CA ALA A 164 -2.18 9.75 -0.87
C ALA A 164 -3.36 9.40 -1.80
N LEU A 165 -3.13 9.53 -3.10
CA LEU A 165 -4.09 9.19 -4.16
C LEU A 165 -3.92 7.73 -4.59
N GLY A 166 -2.68 7.29 -4.79
CA GLY A 166 -2.39 5.91 -5.13
C GLY A 166 -0.97 5.47 -4.84
N LEU A 167 -0.77 4.15 -4.79
CA LEU A 167 0.53 3.50 -4.61
C LEU A 167 0.62 2.33 -5.58
N GLU A 168 1.61 2.34 -6.45
CA GLU A 168 1.90 1.26 -7.40
C GLU A 168 3.19 0.54 -7.01
N GLN A 169 3.19 -0.78 -7.14
CA GLN A 169 4.36 -1.64 -7.06
C GLN A 169 4.60 -2.29 -8.42
N THR A 170 5.79 -2.12 -8.98
CA THR A 170 6.18 -2.64 -10.30
C THR A 170 7.39 -3.55 -10.18
N PHE A 171 7.41 -4.67 -10.89
CA PHE A 171 8.60 -5.50 -11.00
C PHE A 171 9.70 -4.79 -11.79
N THR A 172 10.93 -4.87 -11.31
CA THR A 172 12.12 -4.28 -11.97
C THR A 172 12.99 -5.32 -12.67
N LYS A 173 12.67 -6.60 -12.50
CA LYS A 173 13.31 -7.74 -13.16
C LYS A 173 12.27 -8.76 -13.56
N ASP A 174 12.62 -9.55 -14.57
CA ASP A 174 11.84 -10.71 -14.98
C ASP A 174 11.79 -11.75 -13.84
N GLN A 175 10.62 -12.36 -13.65
CA GLN A 175 10.43 -13.50 -12.74
C GLN A 175 9.86 -14.66 -13.56
N PRO A 176 10.73 -15.46 -14.22
CA PRO A 176 10.31 -16.45 -15.21
C PRO A 176 9.43 -17.56 -14.61
N ASP A 177 9.61 -17.88 -13.32
CA ASP A 177 8.79 -18.87 -12.60
C ASP A 177 7.29 -18.48 -12.51
N PHE A 178 7.00 -17.20 -12.74
CA PHE A 178 5.67 -16.60 -12.70
C PHE A 178 5.27 -15.94 -14.04
N ALA A 179 6.06 -16.14 -15.10
CA ALA A 179 5.88 -15.50 -16.41
C ALA A 179 5.74 -13.96 -16.36
N VAL A 180 6.38 -13.33 -15.36
CA VAL A 180 6.39 -11.87 -15.16
C VAL A 180 7.59 -11.24 -15.86
N GLU A 181 7.36 -10.15 -16.58
CA GLU A 181 8.40 -9.34 -17.22
C GLU A 181 8.72 -8.09 -16.36
N ALA A 182 9.95 -7.59 -16.47
CA ALA A 182 10.30 -6.30 -15.90
C ALA A 182 9.39 -5.19 -16.45
N GLY A 183 8.78 -4.42 -15.55
CA GLY A 183 7.78 -3.40 -15.89
C GLY A 183 6.34 -3.82 -15.64
N ASP A 184 6.07 -5.10 -15.36
CA ASP A 184 4.73 -5.54 -14.98
C ASP A 184 4.34 -4.98 -13.59
N VAL A 185 3.10 -4.51 -13.50
CA VAL A 185 2.54 -3.98 -12.25
C VAL A 185 2.09 -5.13 -11.37
N MET A 186 2.74 -5.28 -10.22
CA MET A 186 2.37 -6.26 -9.20
C MET A 186 1.10 -5.85 -8.46
N GLU A 187 1.03 -4.58 -8.06
CA GLU A 187 -0.08 -4.07 -7.27
C GLU A 187 -0.27 -2.58 -7.52
N TYR A 188 -1.51 -2.13 -7.52
CA TYR A 188 -1.87 -0.73 -7.51
C TYR A 188 -2.99 -0.53 -6.50
N ASN A 189 -2.83 0.39 -5.56
CA ASN A 189 -3.86 0.81 -4.63
C ASN A 189 -4.34 2.23 -5.00
N ALA A 190 -5.65 2.42 -5.18
CA ALA A 190 -6.29 3.73 -5.35
C ALA A 190 -7.29 3.99 -4.21
N TRP A 191 -7.03 5.03 -3.42
CA TRP A 191 -7.94 5.44 -2.37
C TRP A 191 -8.97 6.43 -2.93
N ARG A 192 -10.23 6.00 -3.06
CA ARG A 192 -11.37 6.87 -3.36
C ARG A 192 -11.60 7.79 -2.15
N ARG A 193 -11.51 9.10 -2.38
CA ARG A 193 -11.90 10.16 -1.46
C ARG A 193 -12.97 11.01 -2.14
#